data_AF-A0A7V2MIK8-F1
#
_entry.id   AF-A0A7V2MIK8-F1
#
_cell.length_a   1.000
_cell.length_b   1.000
_cell.length_c   1.000
_cell.angle_alpha   90.00
_cell.angle_beta   90.00
_cell.angle_gamma   90.00
#
_symmetry.space_group_name_H-M   'P 1'
#
loop_
_entity.id
_entity.type
_entity.pdbx_description
1 polymer ?
#
loop_
_entity_poly.entity_id
_entity_poly.type
_entity_poly.pdbx_seq_one_letter_code
_entity_poly.pdbx_strand_id
1 'polypeptide(L)'
;MFRLAACWVLAATAAVGSITIRLYLTDGTYQSVREYEVKQDRVRFFSTERGEWEEIPVDLVDLKRTKAEQKEHEEAIRAESAATRAEDRAIREMQREAARVPQDPGVYWINGAALTPLKQAEPKVVSNKRRSILKAISPIPIVAGKSTVELDGESAALAIGQERPEFYIRLAAEERFTIVRLHPKKGVRLVETWNVIPVSKELIQEHDAVEIFRYQADDGLYKIWAQKPMPAGQYAVIEYTEGKGNTRVWDFAVAGGGAASEVRK
;
A
#
# COMPACT_ATOMS: atom_id res chain seq x y z
N MET A 1 -65.70 33.62 22.58
CA MET A 1 -64.96 32.47 23.14
C MET A 1 -64.94 31.36 22.09
N PHE A 2 -63.87 31.19 21.31
CA PHE A 2 -63.59 29.92 20.64
C PHE A 2 -62.07 29.83 20.42
N ARG A 3 -61.43 28.92 21.16
CA ARG A 3 -60.00 28.61 21.07
C ARG A 3 -59.80 27.63 19.91
N LEU A 4 -59.08 28.04 18.87
CA LEU A 4 -58.57 27.12 17.85
C LEU A 4 -57.20 26.61 18.32
N ALA A 5 -57.16 25.35 18.73
CA ALA A 5 -55.95 24.64 19.10
C ALA A 5 -55.18 24.26 17.82
N ALA A 6 -53.93 24.72 17.73
CA ALA A 6 -53.01 24.35 16.66
C ALA A 6 -52.40 22.98 16.97
N CYS A 7 -52.78 21.95 16.21
CA CYS A 7 -52.08 20.67 16.19
C CYS A 7 -50.80 20.81 15.35
N TRP A 8 -49.65 20.70 16.00
CA TRP A 8 -48.36 20.58 15.34
C TRP A 8 -48.15 19.13 14.91
N VAL A 9 -48.25 18.85 13.60
CA VAL A 9 -47.83 17.58 13.01
C VAL A 9 -46.34 17.67 12.72
N LEU A 10 -45.53 16.94 13.49
CA LEU A 10 -44.10 16.80 13.22
C LEU A 10 -43.91 15.66 12.20
N ALA A 11 -43.91 15.98 10.91
CA ALA A 11 -43.60 15.03 9.86
C ALA A 11 -42.08 14.94 9.69
N ALA A 12 -41.46 13.86 10.18
CA ALA A 12 -40.08 13.52 9.87
C ALA A 12 -40.07 12.54 8.68
N THR A 13 -39.97 13.05 7.46
CA THR A 13 -39.79 12.24 6.25
C THR A 13 -38.30 11.89 6.08
N ALA A 14 -37.92 10.66 6.40
CA ALA A 14 -36.62 10.09 6.04
C ALA A 14 -36.68 9.44 4.64
N ALA A 15 -35.66 9.70 3.83
CA ALA A 15 -35.56 9.28 2.43
C ALA A 15 -35.27 7.77 2.26
N VAL A 16 -35.67 7.26 1.08
CA VAL A 16 -35.77 5.85 0.68
C VAL A 16 -34.41 5.16 0.47
N GLY A 17 -34.20 4.07 1.21
CA GLY A 17 -33.47 2.88 0.79
C GLY A 17 -34.33 1.68 1.20
N SER A 18 -34.44 0.63 0.39
CA SER A 18 -35.27 -0.55 0.71
C SER A 18 -34.62 -1.38 1.82
N ILE A 19 -34.68 -0.86 3.05
CA ILE A 19 -34.33 -1.57 4.27
C ILE A 19 -35.63 -2.12 4.83
N THR A 20 -35.76 -3.44 4.81
CA THR A 20 -36.83 -4.12 5.54
C THR A 20 -36.63 -3.87 7.03
N ILE A 21 -37.57 -3.15 7.64
CA ILE A 21 -37.61 -2.87 9.07
C ILE A 21 -38.25 -4.06 9.79
N ARG A 22 -37.64 -4.52 10.88
CA ARG A 22 -38.31 -5.44 11.80
C ARG A 22 -39.13 -4.66 12.82
N LEU A 23 -40.45 -4.71 12.68
CA LEU A 23 -41.40 -4.16 13.64
C LEU A 23 -41.67 -5.22 14.73
N TYR A 24 -41.07 -5.06 15.89
CA TYR A 24 -41.20 -6.02 16.99
C TYR A 24 -42.54 -5.90 17.70
N LEU A 25 -43.13 -7.05 18.02
CA LEU A 25 -44.32 -7.16 18.84
C LEU A 25 -43.92 -7.49 20.29
N THR A 26 -44.81 -7.20 21.24
CA THR A 26 -44.56 -7.42 22.67
C THR A 26 -44.47 -8.89 23.07
N ASP A 27 -44.96 -9.79 22.22
CA ASP A 27 -44.82 -11.25 22.36
C ASP A 27 -43.44 -11.80 21.92
N GLY A 28 -42.57 -10.92 21.42
CA GLY A 28 -41.22 -11.26 20.96
C GLY A 28 -41.12 -11.66 19.48
N THR A 29 -42.23 -11.73 18.75
CA THR A 29 -42.25 -11.89 17.29
C THR A 29 -42.00 -10.56 16.58
N TYR A 30 -41.85 -10.57 15.25
CA TYR A 30 -41.68 -9.35 14.45
C TYR A 30 -42.43 -9.43 13.12
N GLN A 31 -42.83 -8.28 12.61
CA GLN A 31 -43.34 -8.09 11.26
C GLN A 31 -42.25 -7.45 10.39
N SER A 32 -42.08 -7.94 9.17
CA SER A 32 -41.18 -7.33 8.18
C SER A 32 -41.92 -6.22 7.46
N VAL A 33 -41.50 -4.97 7.67
CA VAL A 33 -42.22 -3.79 7.19
C VAL A 33 -41.30 -2.86 6.40
N ARG A 34 -41.84 -2.14 5.43
CA ARG A 34 -41.08 -1.15 4.66
C ARG A 34 -41.02 0.19 5.39
N GLU A 35 -42.13 0.56 6.01
CA GLU A 35 -42.30 1.80 6.76
C GLU A 35 -43.45 1.63 7.76
N TYR A 36 -43.45 2.45 8.82
CA TYR A 36 -44.50 2.47 9.83
C TYR A 36 -44.74 3.89 10.35
N GLU A 37 -45.97 4.17 10.73
CA GLU A 37 -46.45 5.42 11.28
C GLU A 37 -47.14 5.14 12.62
N VAL A 38 -46.71 5.85 13.67
CA VAL A 38 -47.31 5.74 15.00
C VAL A 38 -48.43 6.78 15.12
N LYS A 39 -49.68 6.31 15.17
CA LYS A 39 -50.87 7.11 15.52
C LYS A 39 -51.13 7.04 17.02
N GLN A 40 -52.16 7.75 17.51
CA GLN A 40 -52.46 7.83 18.95
C GLN A 40 -52.75 6.46 19.60
N ASP A 41 -53.54 5.60 18.95
CA ASP A 41 -53.95 4.28 19.48
C ASP A 41 -53.35 3.09 18.72
N ARG A 42 -52.80 3.33 17.51
CA ARG A 42 -52.40 2.29 16.56
C ARG A 42 -51.08 2.61 15.87
N VAL A 43 -50.35 1.58 15.49
CA VAL A 43 -49.23 1.65 14.55
C VAL A 43 -49.72 1.15 13.20
N ARG A 44 -49.66 2.02 12.20
CA ARG A 44 -49.94 1.69 10.80
C ARG A 44 -48.62 1.34 10.10
N PHE A 45 -48.50 0.21 9.43
CA PHE A 45 -47.26 -0.18 8.76
C PHE A 45 -47.51 -0.82 7.39
N PHE A 46 -46.53 -0.74 6.50
CA PHE A 46 -46.58 -1.37 5.18
C PHE A 46 -45.83 -2.71 5.23
N SER A 47 -46.57 -3.82 5.17
CA SER A 47 -45.99 -5.18 5.22
C SER A 47 -45.21 -5.48 3.95
N THR A 48 -43.96 -5.93 4.07
CA THR A 48 -43.18 -6.37 2.89
C THR A 48 -43.60 -7.74 2.38
N GLU A 49 -44.28 -8.53 3.22
CA GLU A 49 -44.78 -9.85 2.86
C GLU A 49 -46.09 -9.78 2.07
N ARG A 50 -47.01 -8.90 2.52
CA ARG A 50 -48.33 -8.75 1.90
C ARG A 50 -48.41 -7.61 0.89
N GLY A 51 -47.45 -6.67 0.92
CA GLY A 51 -47.42 -5.52 0.01
C GLY A 51 -48.57 -4.54 0.25
N GLU A 52 -49.12 -4.50 1.46
CA GLU A 52 -50.26 -3.66 1.82
C GLU A 52 -50.06 -2.98 3.19
N TRP A 53 -50.91 -1.99 3.46
CA TRP A 53 -50.93 -1.27 4.74
C TRP A 53 -51.80 -2.01 5.76
N GLU A 54 -51.24 -2.25 6.94
CA GLU A 54 -51.89 -2.90 8.07
C GLU A 54 -51.86 -2.00 9.31
N GLU A 55 -52.76 -2.26 10.28
CA GLU A 55 -52.83 -1.50 11.54
C GLU A 55 -52.87 -2.46 12.74
N ILE A 56 -52.01 -2.21 13.73
CA ILE A 56 -51.94 -2.96 15.00
C ILE A 56 -52.02 -1.97 16.18
N PRO A 57 -52.72 -2.29 17.28
CA PRO A 57 -52.72 -1.47 18.49
C PRO A 57 -51.30 -1.18 19.00
N VAL A 58 -51.05 0.06 19.43
CA VAL A 58 -49.71 0.48 19.88
C VAL A 58 -49.18 -0.35 21.06
N ASP A 59 -50.07 -0.82 21.93
CA ASP A 59 -49.75 -1.64 23.11
C ASP A 59 -49.18 -3.03 22.77
N LEU A 60 -49.42 -3.50 21.53
CA LEU A 60 -48.90 -4.78 21.04
C LEU A 60 -47.54 -4.64 20.32
N VAL A 61 -47.03 -3.41 20.15
CA VAL A 61 -45.80 -3.12 19.43
C VAL A 61 -44.69 -2.68 20.38
N ASP A 62 -43.56 -3.38 20.36
CA ASP A 62 -42.35 -2.95 21.06
C ASP A 62 -41.60 -1.91 20.21
N LEU A 63 -42.08 -0.66 20.30
CA LEU A 63 -41.46 0.49 19.63
C LEU A 63 -40.06 0.79 20.17
N LYS A 64 -39.75 0.42 21.43
CA LYS A 64 -38.44 0.66 22.02
C LYS A 64 -37.39 -0.23 21.37
N ARG A 65 -37.68 -1.53 21.25
CA ARG A 65 -36.82 -2.49 20.58
C ARG A 65 -36.69 -2.20 19.09
N THR A 66 -37.80 -1.89 18.43
CA THR A 66 -37.82 -1.53 17.00
C THR A 66 -36.93 -0.32 16.70
N LYS A 67 -37.03 0.76 17.51
CA LYS A 67 -36.19 1.95 17.35
C LYS A 67 -34.73 1.72 17.72
N ALA A 68 -34.46 0.84 18.69
CA ALA A 68 -33.09 0.49 19.08
C ALA A 68 -32.36 -0.24 17.94
N GLU A 69 -32.97 -1.26 17.34
CA GLU A 69 -32.38 -1.99 16.20
C GLU A 69 -32.23 -1.08 14.96
N GLN A 70 -33.22 -0.23 14.67
CA GLN A 70 -33.10 0.75 13.59
C GLN A 70 -31.90 1.67 13.79
N LYS A 71 -31.72 2.18 15.02
CA LYS A 71 -30.59 3.05 15.34
C LYS A 71 -29.26 2.32 15.22
N GLU A 72 -29.15 1.10 15.75
CA GLU A 72 -27.94 0.29 15.65
C GLU A 72 -27.59 -0.02 14.18
N HIS A 73 -28.60 -0.37 13.38
CA HIS A 73 -28.42 -0.64 11.96
C HIS A 73 -28.00 0.61 11.17
N GLU A 74 -28.61 1.77 11.45
CA GLU A 74 -28.21 3.04 10.85
C GLU A 74 -26.78 3.43 11.25
N GLU A 75 -26.41 3.24 12.51
CA GLU A 75 -25.06 3.48 13.01
C GLU A 75 -24.04 2.55 12.34
N ALA A 76 -24.37 1.28 12.14
CA ALA A 76 -23.54 0.31 11.44
C ALA A 76 -23.33 0.70 9.96
N ILE A 77 -24.41 1.04 9.23
CA ILE A 77 -24.32 1.50 7.83
C ILE A 77 -23.51 2.81 7.75
N ARG A 78 -23.71 3.73 8.69
CA ARG A 78 -22.97 4.99 8.74
C ARG A 78 -21.48 4.74 8.98
N ALA A 79 -21.14 3.83 9.89
CA ALA A 79 -19.75 3.45 10.16
C ALA A 79 -19.11 2.77 8.94
N GLU A 80 -19.79 1.82 8.31
CA GLU A 80 -19.32 1.14 7.11
C GLU A 80 -19.12 2.14 5.95
N SER A 81 -20.11 2.98 5.65
CA SER A 81 -19.99 3.99 4.61
C SER A 81 -18.89 5.03 4.91
N ALA A 82 -18.64 5.35 6.18
CA ALA A 82 -17.54 6.22 6.57
C ALA A 82 -16.18 5.53 6.33
N ALA A 83 -16.07 4.23 6.62
CA ALA A 83 -14.89 3.43 6.34
C ALA A 83 -14.62 3.34 4.84
N THR A 84 -15.61 2.96 4.03
CA THR A 84 -15.48 2.90 2.56
C THR A 84 -15.08 4.26 1.97
N ARG A 85 -15.71 5.36 2.41
CA ARG A 85 -15.31 6.71 1.96
C ARG A 85 -13.88 7.07 2.37
N ALA A 86 -13.39 6.58 3.50
CA ALA A 86 -12.01 6.79 3.92
C ALA A 86 -11.04 6.00 3.04
N GLU A 87 -11.36 4.74 2.75
CA GLU A 87 -10.60 3.88 1.84
C GLU A 87 -10.53 4.45 0.42
N ASP A 88 -11.68 4.84 -0.15
CA ASP A 88 -11.76 5.47 -1.48
C ASP A 88 -10.92 6.75 -1.56
N ARG A 89 -10.92 7.56 -0.50
CA ARG A 89 -10.08 8.77 -0.44
C ARG A 89 -8.60 8.42 -0.44
N ALA A 90 -8.20 7.41 0.33
CA ALA A 90 -6.80 6.96 0.39
C ALA A 90 -6.35 6.41 -0.98
N ILE A 91 -7.17 5.58 -1.64
CA ILE A 91 -6.87 5.03 -2.97
C ILE A 91 -6.70 6.17 -4.00
N ARG A 92 -7.61 7.15 -4.01
CA ARG A 92 -7.51 8.30 -4.94
C ARG A 92 -6.29 9.17 -4.68
N GLU A 93 -5.84 9.27 -3.44
CA GLU A 93 -4.63 10.01 -3.10
C GLU A 93 -3.39 9.27 -3.59
N MET A 94 -3.32 7.95 -3.37
CA MET A 94 -2.25 7.10 -3.90
C MET A 94 -2.19 7.17 -5.44
N GLN A 95 -3.32 7.11 -6.13
CA GLN A 95 -3.38 7.25 -7.59
C GLN A 95 -2.89 8.64 -8.06
N ARG A 96 -3.21 9.71 -7.32
CA ARG A 96 -2.71 11.05 -7.62
C ARG A 96 -1.22 11.22 -7.36
N GLU A 97 -0.67 10.51 -6.38
CA GLU A 97 0.78 10.43 -6.16
C GLU A 97 1.47 9.69 -7.31
N ALA A 98 0.95 8.51 -7.69
CA ALA A 98 1.47 7.71 -8.79
C ALA A 98 1.43 8.46 -10.14
N ALA A 99 0.35 9.20 -10.43
CA ALA A 99 0.22 10.00 -11.64
C ALA A 99 1.25 11.16 -11.75
N ARG A 100 1.85 11.57 -10.64
CA ARG A 100 2.93 12.58 -10.62
C ARG A 100 4.30 11.98 -10.94
N VAL A 101 4.44 10.65 -10.90
CA VAL A 101 5.69 9.98 -11.22
C VAL A 101 5.95 10.11 -12.73
N PRO A 102 7.12 10.62 -13.15
CA PRO A 102 7.45 10.72 -14.57
C PRO A 102 7.36 9.38 -15.30
N GLN A 103 7.14 9.43 -16.62
CA GLN A 103 6.99 8.25 -17.48
C GLN A 103 8.33 7.63 -17.90
N ASP A 104 9.45 8.32 -17.66
CA ASP A 104 10.78 7.78 -17.94
C ASP A 104 11.13 6.65 -16.96
N PRO A 105 11.77 5.56 -17.43
CA PRO A 105 12.24 4.51 -16.53
C PRO A 105 13.28 5.04 -15.53
N GLY A 106 13.10 4.69 -14.26
CA GLY A 106 13.97 5.18 -13.20
C GLY A 106 13.40 4.99 -11.81
N VAL A 107 14.14 5.49 -10.83
CA VAL A 107 13.79 5.42 -9.40
C VAL A 107 13.56 6.82 -8.87
N TYR A 108 12.47 7.01 -8.14
CA TYR A 108 12.03 8.29 -7.59
C TYR A 108 11.81 8.13 -6.09
N TRP A 109 12.60 8.84 -5.28
CA TRP A 109 12.43 8.87 -3.84
C TRP A 109 11.25 9.78 -3.45
N ILE A 110 10.41 9.27 -2.56
CA ILE A 110 9.26 9.97 -2.01
C ILE A 110 9.71 10.71 -0.74
N ASN A 111 9.76 12.04 -0.81
CA ASN A 111 10.09 12.90 0.32
C ASN A 111 8.91 13.83 0.64
N GLY A 112 7.95 13.32 1.42
CA GLY A 112 6.69 13.99 1.65
C GLY A 112 5.93 14.18 0.33
N ALA A 113 5.71 15.44 -0.07
CA ALA A 113 5.02 15.76 -1.33
C ALA A 113 5.94 15.77 -2.57
N ALA A 114 7.27 15.73 -2.39
CA ALA A 114 8.23 15.83 -3.47
C ALA A 114 8.68 14.43 -3.97
N LEU A 115 8.78 14.28 -5.29
CA LEU A 115 9.37 13.12 -5.94
C LEU A 115 10.76 13.50 -6.47
N THR A 116 11.81 12.96 -5.86
CA THR A 116 13.20 13.26 -6.23
C THR A 116 13.76 12.12 -7.08
N PRO A 117 14.09 12.34 -8.37
CA PRO A 117 14.69 11.29 -9.20
C PRO A 117 16.09 10.94 -8.68
N LEU A 118 16.37 9.64 -8.55
CA LEU A 118 17.71 9.15 -8.30
C LEU A 118 18.49 9.10 -9.61
N LYS A 119 19.77 9.50 -9.56
CA LYS A 119 20.67 9.36 -10.69
C LYS A 119 21.04 7.88 -10.87
N GLN A 120 20.90 7.36 -12.08
CA GLN A 120 21.38 6.02 -12.40
C GLN A 120 22.92 6.02 -12.31
N ALA A 121 23.47 5.11 -11.53
CA ALA A 121 24.91 4.91 -11.39
C ALA A 121 25.44 4.02 -12.52
N GLU A 122 26.73 4.17 -12.82
CA GLU A 122 27.45 3.36 -13.81
C GLU A 122 28.29 2.29 -13.09
N PRO A 123 27.77 1.05 -12.95
CA PRO A 123 28.53 -0.01 -12.29
C PRO A 123 29.65 -0.55 -13.16
N LYS A 124 30.77 -0.91 -12.53
CA LYS A 124 31.91 -1.59 -13.16
C LYS A 124 31.92 -3.06 -12.79
N VAL A 125 32.08 -3.92 -13.79
CA VAL A 125 32.23 -5.36 -13.59
C VAL A 125 33.72 -5.69 -13.52
N VAL A 126 34.19 -6.12 -12.36
CA VAL A 126 35.60 -6.48 -12.10
C VAL A 126 35.74 -7.99 -11.99
N SER A 127 36.51 -8.61 -12.88
CA SER A 127 36.77 -10.05 -12.86
C SER A 127 37.99 -10.42 -12.01
N ASN A 128 37.93 -11.55 -11.31
CA ASN A 128 39.04 -12.00 -10.47
C ASN A 128 40.16 -12.62 -11.32
N LYS A 129 41.22 -11.84 -11.57
CA LYS A 129 42.40 -12.25 -12.36
C LYS A 129 43.10 -13.52 -11.85
N ARG A 130 43.10 -13.80 -10.54
CA ARG A 130 43.72 -15.02 -9.98
C ARG A 130 42.91 -16.26 -10.34
N ARG A 131 41.58 -16.19 -10.24
CA ARG A 131 40.70 -17.29 -10.67
C ARG A 131 40.68 -17.48 -12.17
N SER A 132 40.82 -16.41 -12.96
CA SER A 132 40.92 -16.55 -14.42
C SER A 132 42.21 -17.26 -14.85
N ILE A 133 43.33 -17.02 -14.17
CA ILE A 133 44.59 -17.75 -14.42
C ILE A 133 44.45 -19.23 -14.01
N LEU A 134 43.88 -19.53 -12.85
CA LEU A 134 43.60 -20.91 -12.43
C LEU A 134 42.72 -21.67 -13.42
N LYS A 135 41.75 -20.98 -14.04
CA LYS A 135 40.90 -21.54 -15.09
C LYS A 135 41.67 -21.84 -16.39
N ALA A 136 42.66 -21.03 -16.74
CA ALA A 136 43.43 -21.18 -17.97
C ALA A 136 44.43 -22.36 -17.93
N ILE A 137 44.89 -22.74 -16.73
CA ILE A 137 45.92 -23.78 -16.54
C ILE A 137 45.36 -25.16 -16.17
N SER A 138 44.05 -25.28 -15.93
CA SER A 138 43.42 -26.56 -15.59
C SER A 138 42.79 -27.22 -16.82
N PRO A 139 43.13 -28.49 -17.15
CA PRO A 139 42.54 -29.20 -18.28
C PRO A 139 41.05 -29.56 -18.07
N ILE A 140 40.56 -29.48 -16.82
CA ILE A 140 39.16 -29.71 -16.46
C ILE A 140 38.57 -28.40 -15.89
N PRO A 141 37.43 -27.91 -16.40
CA PRO A 141 36.85 -26.64 -15.97
C PRO A 141 36.11 -26.83 -14.63
N ILE A 142 36.83 -26.90 -13.52
CA ILE A 142 36.25 -27.10 -12.17
C ILE A 142 36.01 -25.76 -11.44
N VAL A 143 36.76 -24.70 -11.81
CA VAL A 143 36.74 -23.42 -11.08
C VAL A 143 35.71 -22.46 -11.66
N ALA A 144 34.71 -22.08 -10.86
CA ALA A 144 33.73 -21.05 -11.21
C ALA A 144 34.39 -19.68 -11.44
N GLY A 145 33.99 -19.02 -12.53
CA GLY A 145 34.39 -17.63 -12.78
C GLY A 145 33.76 -16.72 -11.72
N LYS A 146 34.51 -15.74 -11.21
CA LYS A 146 33.99 -14.79 -10.22
C LYS A 146 34.25 -13.36 -10.69
N SER A 147 33.19 -12.57 -10.75
CA SER A 147 33.23 -11.14 -11.00
C SER A 147 32.45 -10.39 -9.91
N THR A 148 32.76 -9.12 -9.70
CA THR A 148 32.04 -8.23 -8.78
C THR A 148 31.50 -7.04 -9.54
N VAL A 149 30.31 -6.60 -9.18
CA VAL A 149 29.69 -5.37 -9.68
C VAL A 149 29.94 -4.29 -8.64
N GLU A 150 30.67 -3.26 -9.02
CA GLU A 150 31.19 -2.25 -8.10
C GLU A 150 30.82 -0.84 -8.57
N LEU A 151 30.42 0.02 -7.63
CA LEU A 151 30.29 1.46 -7.83
C LEU A 151 31.54 2.17 -7.33
N ASP A 152 31.98 3.19 -8.05
CA ASP A 152 33.03 4.08 -7.56
C ASP A 152 32.54 4.91 -6.36
N GLY A 153 33.48 5.26 -5.48
CA GLY A 153 33.23 6.10 -4.32
C GLY A 153 32.76 5.31 -3.10
N GLU A 154 33.12 5.79 -1.91
CA GLU A 154 32.83 5.12 -0.64
C GLU A 154 31.41 5.42 -0.12
N SER A 155 30.75 6.43 -0.67
CA SER A 155 29.39 6.83 -0.31
C SER A 155 28.58 7.34 -1.50
N ALA A 156 27.26 7.18 -1.42
CA ALA A 156 26.32 7.73 -2.37
C ALA A 156 26.24 9.26 -2.23
N ALA A 157 25.96 9.96 -3.34
CA ALA A 157 25.77 11.41 -3.32
C ALA A 157 24.48 11.83 -2.58
N LEU A 158 23.44 10.98 -2.60
CA LEU A 158 22.18 11.21 -1.91
C LEU A 158 22.19 10.51 -0.56
N ALA A 159 21.99 11.27 0.52
CA ALA A 159 21.78 10.75 1.87
C ALA A 159 20.34 11.00 2.35
N ILE A 160 19.66 9.95 2.78
CA ILE A 160 18.27 9.97 3.20
C ILE A 160 18.21 9.75 4.71
N GLY A 161 17.58 10.68 5.44
CA GLY A 161 17.43 10.60 6.90
C GLY A 161 16.29 9.70 7.38
N GLN A 162 15.45 9.20 6.48
CA GLN A 162 14.35 8.30 6.81
C GLN A 162 14.89 6.88 6.99
N GLU A 163 14.53 6.21 8.08
CA GLU A 163 14.91 4.81 8.31
C GLU A 163 14.16 3.83 7.38
N ARG A 164 13.02 4.27 6.82
CA ARG A 164 12.24 3.49 5.84
C ARG A 164 11.93 4.38 4.63
N PRO A 165 12.92 4.64 3.77
CA PRO A 165 12.68 5.41 2.57
C PRO A 165 11.72 4.67 1.64
N GLU A 166 10.80 5.41 1.05
CA GLU A 166 9.86 4.91 0.06
C GLU A 166 10.27 5.39 -1.33
N PHE A 167 10.14 4.52 -2.32
CA PHE A 167 10.47 4.84 -3.70
C PHE A 167 9.36 4.42 -4.64
N TYR A 168 9.18 5.17 -5.72
CA TYR A 168 8.62 4.63 -6.95
C TYR A 168 9.75 4.13 -7.84
N ILE A 169 9.56 2.96 -8.45
CA ILE A 169 10.39 2.47 -9.55
C ILE A 169 9.50 2.29 -10.78
N ARG A 170 9.90 2.93 -11.87
CA ARG A 170 9.33 2.69 -13.19
C ARG A 170 10.29 1.84 -14.00
N LEU A 171 9.84 0.65 -14.38
CA LEU A 171 10.66 -0.32 -15.09
C LEU A 171 10.81 0.05 -16.56
N ALA A 172 11.96 -0.27 -17.16
CA ALA A 172 12.14 -0.13 -18.61
C ALA A 172 11.59 -1.34 -19.38
N ALA A 173 11.63 -2.51 -18.74
CA ALA A 173 11.06 -3.76 -19.20
C ALA A 173 10.62 -4.58 -17.98
N GLU A 174 9.88 -5.66 -18.18
CA GLU A 174 9.45 -6.53 -17.08
C GLU A 174 10.64 -7.33 -16.50
N GLU A 175 11.42 -6.67 -15.66
CA GLU A 175 12.62 -7.19 -15.01
C GLU A 175 12.43 -7.33 -13.49
N ARG A 176 13.35 -8.04 -12.83
CA ARG A 176 13.35 -8.11 -11.37
C ARG A 176 13.92 -6.83 -10.79
N PHE A 177 13.41 -6.44 -9.63
CA PHE A 177 13.93 -5.32 -8.88
C PHE A 177 13.87 -5.58 -7.37
N THR A 178 14.80 -4.97 -6.65
CA THR A 178 14.81 -4.98 -5.18
C THR A 178 15.68 -3.84 -4.63
N ILE A 179 15.62 -3.64 -3.30
CA ILE A 179 16.61 -2.83 -2.59
C ILE A 179 17.72 -3.76 -2.12
N VAL A 180 18.98 -3.37 -2.31
CA VAL A 180 20.15 -4.10 -1.85
C VAL A 180 21.01 -3.24 -0.93
N ARG A 181 21.64 -3.87 0.06
CA ARG A 181 22.70 -3.26 0.84
C ARG A 181 23.99 -3.32 0.04
N LEU A 182 24.69 -2.20 -0.03
CA LEU A 182 26.01 -2.12 -0.62
C LEU A 182 27.06 -2.35 0.46
N HIS A 183 28.15 -3.04 0.10
CA HIS A 183 29.28 -3.23 1.00
C HIS A 183 30.45 -2.34 0.58
N PRO A 184 30.75 -1.26 1.32
CA PRO A 184 31.91 -0.43 1.08
C PRO A 184 33.21 -1.24 1.18
N LYS A 185 34.14 -0.95 0.28
CA LYS A 185 35.53 -1.40 0.26
C LYS A 185 36.40 -0.17 -0.05
N LYS A 186 37.72 -0.35 -0.10
CA LYS A 186 38.68 0.74 -0.39
C LYS A 186 38.33 1.45 -1.71
N GLY A 187 37.73 2.65 -1.63
CA GLY A 187 37.36 3.47 -2.79
C GLY A 187 36.16 3.00 -3.63
N VAL A 188 35.49 1.90 -3.29
CA VAL A 188 34.38 1.33 -4.08
C VAL A 188 33.28 0.76 -3.18
N ARG A 189 32.08 0.57 -3.72
CA ARG A 189 30.95 -0.11 -3.06
C ARG A 189 30.52 -1.33 -3.87
N LEU A 190 30.50 -2.50 -3.24
CA LEU A 190 30.07 -3.74 -3.87
C LEU A 190 28.53 -3.80 -3.94
N VAL A 191 28.00 -3.99 -5.14
CA VAL A 191 26.55 -4.17 -5.41
C VAL A 191 26.22 -5.66 -5.46
N GLU A 192 26.94 -6.40 -6.29
CA GLU A 192 26.68 -7.82 -6.59
C GLU A 192 27.97 -8.61 -6.71
N THR A 193 27.87 -9.91 -6.44
CA THR A 193 28.87 -10.91 -6.83
C THR A 193 28.27 -11.82 -7.89
N TRP A 194 29.01 -12.02 -8.97
CA TRP A 194 28.63 -12.82 -10.13
C TRP A 194 29.49 -14.07 -10.19
N ASN A 195 28.86 -15.24 -10.04
CA ASN A 195 29.50 -16.54 -10.13
C ASN A 195 29.06 -17.23 -11.43
N VAL A 196 30.02 -17.55 -12.31
CA VAL A 196 29.75 -18.28 -13.55
C VAL A 196 30.06 -19.75 -13.34
N ILE A 197 29.02 -20.59 -13.35
CA ILE A 197 29.15 -22.03 -13.17
C ILE A 197 29.92 -22.62 -14.35
N PRO A 198 30.96 -23.44 -14.11
CA PRO A 198 31.68 -24.12 -15.18
C PRO A 198 30.76 -25.06 -15.98
N VAL A 199 31.11 -25.30 -17.24
CA VAL A 199 30.34 -26.15 -18.18
C VAL A 199 28.98 -25.56 -18.59
N SER A 200 28.05 -25.33 -17.66
CA SER A 200 26.73 -24.77 -17.96
C SER A 200 26.77 -23.31 -18.40
N LYS A 201 27.81 -22.57 -17.99
CA LYS A 201 27.96 -21.11 -18.21
C LYS A 201 26.84 -20.28 -17.59
N GLU A 202 26.09 -20.87 -16.66
CA GLU A 202 25.05 -20.18 -15.91
C GLU A 202 25.66 -19.09 -15.03
N LEU A 203 25.05 -17.90 -15.03
CA LEU A 203 25.47 -16.76 -14.24
C LEU A 203 24.57 -16.65 -13.00
N ILE A 204 25.14 -16.93 -11.84
CA ILE A 204 24.49 -16.71 -10.54
C ILE A 204 24.82 -15.31 -10.07
N GLN A 205 23.80 -14.49 -9.83
CA GLN A 205 23.93 -13.15 -9.26
C GLN A 205 23.58 -13.21 -7.77
N GLU A 206 24.51 -12.76 -6.92
CA GLU A 206 24.35 -12.70 -5.47
C GLU A 206 24.42 -11.23 -5.01
N HIS A 207 23.38 -10.77 -4.32
CA HIS A 207 23.33 -9.47 -3.65
C HIS A 207 22.73 -9.60 -2.24
N ASP A 208 23.05 -8.65 -1.37
CA ASP A 208 22.47 -8.54 -0.03
C ASP A 208 21.10 -7.83 -0.12
N ALA A 209 20.05 -8.59 -0.43
CA ALA A 209 18.70 -8.06 -0.60
C ALA A 209 18.08 -7.61 0.73
N VAL A 210 17.49 -6.42 0.72
CA VAL A 210 16.60 -5.95 1.78
C VAL A 210 15.20 -6.50 1.52
N GLU A 211 14.57 -7.05 2.57
CA GLU A 211 13.16 -7.44 2.50
C GLU A 211 12.29 -6.20 2.26
N ILE A 212 11.58 -6.15 1.13
CA ILE A 212 10.72 -5.04 0.74
C ILE A 212 9.24 -5.45 0.67
N PHE A 213 8.36 -4.48 0.90
CA PHE A 213 7.00 -4.50 0.39
C PHE A 213 6.97 -3.84 -0.99
N ARG A 214 6.01 -4.27 -1.83
CA ARG A 214 5.76 -3.67 -3.14
C ARG A 214 4.27 -3.48 -3.34
N TYR A 215 3.90 -2.37 -3.96
CA TYR A 215 2.54 -2.11 -4.42
C TYR A 215 2.61 -1.64 -5.87
N GLN A 216 1.88 -2.31 -6.78
CA GLN A 216 1.80 -1.90 -8.17
C GLN A 216 0.80 -0.75 -8.29
N ALA A 217 1.31 0.44 -8.57
CA ALA A 217 0.51 1.66 -8.64
C ALA A 217 -0.02 1.92 -10.05
N ASP A 218 0.68 1.43 -11.07
CA ASP A 218 0.30 1.47 -12.48
C ASP A 218 1.08 0.40 -13.27
N ASP A 219 0.85 0.28 -14.58
CA ASP A 219 1.64 -0.59 -15.44
C ASP A 219 3.13 -0.20 -15.42
N GLY A 220 3.98 -1.17 -15.10
CA GLY A 220 5.43 -0.96 -14.92
C GLY A 220 5.84 -0.01 -13.78
N LEU A 221 4.90 0.46 -12.95
CA LEU A 221 5.16 1.39 -11.84
C LEU A 221 4.88 0.73 -10.49
N TYR A 222 5.92 0.65 -9.66
CA TYR A 222 5.83 0.04 -8.34
C TYR A 222 6.27 1.02 -7.25
N LYS A 223 5.49 1.10 -6.19
CA LYS A 223 5.93 1.69 -4.91
C LYS A 223 6.62 0.60 -4.09
N ILE A 224 7.82 0.88 -3.59
CA ILE A 224 8.62 -0.05 -2.79
C ILE A 224 9.13 0.62 -1.51
N TRP A 225 9.21 -0.16 -0.44
CA TRP A 225 9.77 0.26 0.85
C TRP A 225 10.20 -0.95 1.66
N ALA A 226 11.16 -0.78 2.57
CA ALA A 226 11.66 -1.86 3.40
C ALA A 226 10.62 -2.31 4.46
N GLN A 227 10.55 -3.63 4.71
CA GLN A 227 9.66 -4.18 5.75
C GLN A 227 10.11 -3.78 7.16
N LYS A 228 11.43 -3.68 7.35
CA LYS A 228 12.09 -3.30 8.61
C LYS A 228 12.85 -1.98 8.42
N PRO A 229 13.09 -1.20 9.49
CA PRO A 229 13.94 -0.01 9.41
C PRO A 229 15.33 -0.40 8.89
N MET A 230 15.83 0.36 7.92
CA MET A 230 17.13 0.17 7.32
C MET A 230 18.19 0.81 8.23
N PRO A 231 19.21 0.05 8.67
CA PRO A 231 20.32 0.62 9.42
C PRO A 231 21.07 1.69 8.61
N ALA A 232 21.84 2.53 9.31
CA ALA A 232 22.74 3.46 8.65
C ALA A 232 23.68 2.71 7.70
N GLY A 233 23.80 3.17 6.46
CA GLY A 233 24.56 2.43 5.47
C GLY A 233 24.40 2.91 4.04
N GLN A 234 25.01 2.15 3.14
CA GLN A 234 24.95 2.36 1.69
C GLN A 234 24.01 1.33 1.08
N TYR A 235 23.13 1.79 0.20
CA TYR A 235 22.08 0.99 -0.40
C TYR A 235 21.91 1.35 -1.88
N ALA A 236 21.22 0.50 -2.61
CA ALA A 236 20.74 0.81 -3.94
C ALA A 236 19.41 0.15 -4.22
N VAL A 237 18.60 0.78 -5.07
CA VAL A 237 17.58 0.05 -5.83
C VAL A 237 18.28 -0.53 -7.05
N ILE A 238 18.05 -1.82 -7.34
CA ILE A 238 18.55 -2.48 -8.55
C ILE A 238 17.41 -3.00 -9.41
N GLU A 239 17.62 -2.99 -10.73
CA GLU A 239 16.77 -3.60 -11.75
C GLU A 239 17.66 -4.55 -12.57
N TYR A 240 17.26 -5.81 -12.75
CA TYR A 240 18.08 -6.83 -13.39
C TYR A 240 17.26 -7.99 -13.97
N THR A 241 17.80 -8.64 -14.99
CA THR A 241 17.34 -9.96 -15.45
C THR A 241 18.27 -11.05 -14.92
N GLU A 242 17.69 -12.04 -14.25
CA GLU A 242 18.40 -13.19 -13.69
C GLU A 242 19.24 -13.91 -14.75
N GLY A 243 20.54 -14.03 -14.50
CA GLY A 243 21.48 -14.71 -15.37
C GLY A 243 21.94 -13.93 -16.60
N LYS A 244 21.51 -12.67 -16.77
CA LYS A 244 21.94 -11.81 -17.91
C LYS A 244 23.09 -10.89 -17.57
N GLY A 245 23.28 -10.54 -16.28
CA GLY A 245 24.34 -9.61 -15.86
C GLY A 245 24.14 -8.20 -16.42
N ASN A 246 22.89 -7.72 -16.44
CA ASN A 246 22.50 -6.41 -16.95
C ASN A 246 22.03 -5.45 -15.85
N THR A 247 22.56 -5.62 -14.63
CA THR A 247 22.12 -4.89 -13.43
C THR A 247 22.23 -3.38 -13.59
N ARG A 248 21.10 -2.68 -13.47
CA ARG A 248 21.00 -1.22 -13.35
C ARG A 248 20.92 -0.86 -11.87
N VAL A 249 21.52 0.27 -11.49
CA VAL A 249 21.74 0.62 -10.08
C VAL A 249 21.40 2.09 -9.85
N TRP A 250 20.62 2.36 -8.80
CA TRP A 250 20.34 3.70 -8.28
C TRP A 250 20.70 3.74 -6.80
N ASP A 251 21.83 4.36 -6.46
CA ASP A 251 22.40 4.31 -5.12
C ASP A 251 21.95 5.46 -4.21
N PHE A 252 21.88 5.17 -2.92
CA PHE A 252 21.57 6.14 -1.87
C PHE A 252 22.21 5.69 -0.56
N ALA A 253 22.37 6.62 0.37
CA ALA A 253 22.77 6.34 1.74
C ALA A 253 21.56 6.50 2.67
N VAL A 254 21.44 5.64 3.67
CA VAL A 254 20.56 5.87 4.81
C VAL A 254 21.41 6.47 5.92
N ALA A 255 21.10 7.70 6.32
CA ALA A 255 21.75 8.33 7.47
C ALA A 255 21.23 7.66 8.74
N GLY A 256 22.12 7.30 9.65
CA GLY A 256 21.71 6.81 10.97
C GLY A 256 20.92 7.89 11.67
N GLY A 257 19.75 7.56 12.22
CA GLY A 257 18.87 8.49 12.91
C GLY A 257 19.56 9.21 14.06
N GLY A 258 20.19 10.34 13.77
CA GLY A 258 20.42 11.41 14.73
C GLY A 258 19.20 12.32 14.68
N ALA A 259 18.59 12.56 15.84
CA ALA A 259 17.47 13.47 16.03
C ALA A 259 17.63 14.73 15.16
N ALA A 260 16.54 15.12 14.51
CA ALA A 260 16.43 16.36 13.76
C ALA A 260 17.13 17.51 14.49
N SER A 261 18.26 17.99 13.94
CA SER A 261 18.81 19.26 14.35
C SER A 261 17.87 20.35 13.85
N GLU A 262 16.99 20.75 14.76
CA GLU A 262 16.25 22.00 14.69
C GLU A 262 17.28 23.12 14.46
N VAL A 263 17.31 23.67 13.24
CA VAL A 263 18.05 24.89 12.95
C VAL A 263 17.35 25.99 13.74
N ARG A 264 17.85 26.26 14.95
CA ARG A 264 17.53 27.49 15.67
C ARG A 264 17.98 28.66 14.80
N LYS A 265 17.00 29.49 14.43
CA LYS A 265 17.22 30.85 13.92
C LYS A 265 17.94 31.69 14.97
#